data_AF-A0A841FZJ4-F1
#
_entry.id   AF-A0A841FZJ4-F1
#
_cell.length_a   1.000
_cell.length_b   1.000
_cell.length_c   1.000
_cell.angle_alpha   90.00
_cell.angle_beta   90.00
_cell.angle_gamma   90.00
#
_symmetry.space_group_name_H-M   'P 1'
#
loop_
_entity.id
_entity.type
_entity.pdbx_description
1 polymer ?
#
loop_
_entity_poly.entity_id
_entity_poly.type
_entity_poly.pdbx_seq_one_letter_code
_entity_poly.pdbx_strand_id
1 'polypeptide(L)'
;MVTWSQLRGVDVGGIDERAAVAQKLSAEIRGYTDHIESAHKGVPAAWEGEDADAAATAIANRANDYNQAAHAYRMTASALSSFTTTIRHAQRLADEGEHWAAKAGYRVDDAGTLIPVRPVPFGSGMLGMARGAVRQALDLARQADSRLASELAAIVLPSAPGQVRPSTMSPTQFDEIAAYIADEMKRNAQSPEAADIRHWNTAVIPVVAKAKFWDMVATGHPWDHKWQIAQKWGMDTGNLNSLYTWVDEKNANLRYDVWSNVHYGYVGRHAGFGEQTLLDSANATWLPGTGGQLDAADDVAIRIGYDLYNRYPPDQITPDVVKRSIMDAWPRFEAATASQRLANEAAGKDPGRFLVIE
;
A
#
# COMPACT_ATOMS: atom_id res chain seq x y z
N MET A 1 20.87 7.65 -7.36
CA MET A 1 22.10 8.23 -6.80
C MET A 1 21.74 9.65 -6.37
N VAL A 2 21.89 10.02 -5.09
CA VAL A 2 21.52 11.37 -4.60
C VAL A 2 22.50 12.41 -5.17
N THR A 3 21.98 13.43 -5.85
CA THR A 3 22.73 14.56 -6.42
C THR A 3 22.82 15.74 -5.44
N TRP A 4 23.68 16.71 -5.74
CA TRP A 4 23.85 17.91 -4.93
C TRP A 4 22.57 18.75 -4.89
N SER A 5 21.93 19.00 -6.04
CA SER A 5 20.66 19.73 -6.10
C SER A 5 19.55 18.99 -5.35
N GLN A 6 19.51 17.65 -5.44
CA GLN A 6 18.54 16.85 -4.69
C GLN A 6 18.70 17.04 -3.18
N LEU A 7 19.93 16.98 -2.64
CA LEU A 7 20.20 17.22 -1.23
C LEU A 7 19.78 18.64 -0.79
N ARG A 8 20.06 19.65 -1.61
CA ARG A 8 19.72 21.05 -1.31
C ARG A 8 18.22 21.31 -1.41
N GLY A 9 17.52 20.61 -2.29
CA GLY A 9 16.09 20.72 -2.50
C GLY A 9 15.22 19.97 -1.49
N VAL A 10 15.80 19.19 -0.57
CA VAL A 10 15.01 18.48 0.45
C VAL A 10 14.38 19.47 1.43
N ASP A 11 13.05 19.58 1.38
CA ASP A 11 12.24 20.29 2.36
C ASP A 11 12.12 19.47 3.66
N VAL A 12 13.11 19.64 4.54
CA VAL A 12 13.13 18.97 5.85
C VAL A 12 11.96 19.41 6.73
N GLY A 13 11.52 20.67 6.63
CA GLY A 13 10.42 21.20 7.43
C GLY A 13 9.10 20.52 7.11
N GLY A 14 8.77 20.40 5.82
CA GLY A 14 7.59 19.65 5.39
C GLY A 14 7.64 18.15 5.73
N ILE A 15 8.84 17.54 5.83
CA ILE A 15 8.97 16.15 6.28
C ILE A 15 8.78 16.03 7.80
N ASP A 16 9.28 16.98 8.59
CA ASP A 16 9.06 16.99 10.06
C ASP A 16 7.58 17.18 10.39
N GLU A 17 6.87 18.05 9.67
CA GLU A 17 5.41 18.20 9.82
C GLU A 17 4.68 16.87 9.57
N ARG A 18 5.08 16.13 8.53
CA ARG A 18 4.52 14.80 8.22
C ARG A 18 4.85 13.77 9.30
N ALA A 19 6.06 13.78 9.84
CA ALA A 19 6.44 12.93 10.96
C ALA A 19 5.59 13.22 12.21
N ALA A 20 5.33 14.51 12.48
CA ALA A 20 4.46 14.93 13.58
C ALA A 20 3.00 14.49 13.38
N VAL A 21 2.48 14.58 12.15
CA VAL A 21 1.14 14.08 11.81
C VAL A 21 1.05 12.56 12.02
N ALA A 22 2.02 11.78 11.52
CA ALA A 22 2.06 10.34 11.71
C ALA A 22 2.13 9.95 13.20
N GLN A 23 2.94 10.69 13.99
CA GLN A 23 3.03 10.49 15.44
C GLN A 23 1.70 10.79 16.15
N LYS A 24 1.01 11.86 15.74
CA LYS A 24 -0.31 12.22 16.29
C LYS A 24 -1.35 11.14 15.97
N LEU A 25 -1.43 10.69 14.72
CA LEU A 25 -2.34 9.61 14.30
C LEU A 25 -2.08 8.32 15.08
N SER A 26 -0.81 7.93 15.27
CA SER A 26 -0.46 6.79 16.11
C SER A 26 -1.03 6.90 17.53
N ALA A 27 -0.91 8.07 18.15
CA ALA A 27 -1.43 8.32 19.50
C ALA A 27 -2.96 8.28 19.56
N GLU A 28 -3.64 8.85 18.56
CA GLU A 28 -5.10 8.83 18.47
C GLU A 28 -5.63 7.41 18.27
N ILE A 29 -5.06 6.64 17.33
CA ILE A 29 -5.43 5.24 17.08
C ILE A 29 -5.25 4.41 18.36
N ARG A 30 -4.14 4.60 19.07
CA ARG A 30 -3.90 3.91 20.34
C ARG A 30 -4.96 4.25 21.40
N GLY A 31 -5.38 5.51 21.49
CA GLY A 31 -6.47 5.92 22.37
C GLY A 31 -7.78 5.19 22.06
N TYR A 32 -8.11 5.04 20.77
CA TYR A 32 -9.26 4.21 20.36
C TYR A 32 -9.09 2.75 20.74
N THR A 33 -7.90 2.17 20.57
CA THR A 33 -7.64 0.80 20.99
C THR A 33 -7.85 0.59 22.49
N ASP A 34 -7.34 1.50 23.32
CA ASP A 34 -7.51 1.42 24.78
C ASP A 34 -9.00 1.43 25.17
N HIS A 35 -9.83 2.22 24.47
CA HIS A 35 -11.28 2.21 24.64
C HIS A 35 -11.92 0.88 24.23
N ILE A 36 -11.50 0.31 23.10
CA ILE A 36 -12.01 -0.98 22.59
C ILE A 36 -11.62 -2.12 23.53
N GLU A 37 -10.37 -2.18 24.01
CA GLU A 37 -9.90 -3.18 24.97
C GLU A 37 -10.60 -3.04 26.33
N SER A 38 -10.91 -1.81 26.75
CA SER A 38 -11.72 -1.57 27.95
C SER A 38 -13.15 -2.08 27.77
N ALA A 39 -13.76 -1.87 26.59
CA ALA A 39 -15.08 -2.38 26.28
C ALA A 39 -15.09 -3.92 26.23
N HIS A 40 -14.06 -4.53 25.62
CA HIS A 40 -13.88 -5.99 25.56
C HIS A 40 -13.92 -6.62 26.96
N LYS A 41 -13.19 -6.05 27.93
CA LYS A 41 -13.18 -6.55 29.32
C LYS A 41 -14.55 -6.50 30.01
N GLY A 42 -15.45 -5.64 29.55
CA GLY A 42 -16.80 -5.51 30.07
C GLY A 42 -17.80 -6.53 29.49
N VAL A 43 -17.51 -7.11 28.32
CA VAL A 43 -18.45 -8.02 27.64
C VAL A 43 -18.73 -9.29 28.47
N PRO A 44 -17.72 -10.03 28.98
CA PRO A 44 -17.98 -11.24 29.77
C PRO A 44 -18.69 -10.97 31.11
N ALA A 45 -18.64 -9.74 31.61
CA ALA A 45 -19.30 -9.36 32.86
C ALA A 45 -20.76 -8.93 32.68
N ALA A 46 -21.14 -8.56 31.45
CA ALA A 46 -22.48 -8.06 31.13
C ALA A 46 -23.34 -9.09 30.39
N TRP A 47 -22.72 -10.05 29.70
CA TRP A 47 -23.41 -10.99 28.84
C TRP A 47 -22.65 -12.33 28.78
N GLU A 48 -23.36 -13.44 29.00
CA GLU A 48 -22.85 -14.81 28.92
C GLU A 48 -23.45 -15.55 27.70
N GLY A 49 -22.69 -16.48 27.11
CA GLY A 49 -23.11 -17.36 26.01
C GLY A 49 -22.24 -17.26 24.76
N GLU A 50 -22.49 -18.14 23.79
CA GLU A 50 -21.69 -18.27 22.54
C GLU A 50 -21.64 -16.97 21.72
N ASP A 51 -22.73 -16.20 21.70
CA ASP A 51 -22.79 -14.89 21.05
C ASP A 51 -21.88 -13.84 21.75
N ALA A 52 -21.73 -13.93 23.08
CA ALA A 52 -20.86 -13.04 23.84
C ALA A 52 -19.38 -13.35 23.59
N ASP A 53 -19.02 -14.63 23.46
CA ASP A 53 -17.66 -15.09 23.12
C ASP A 53 -17.28 -14.68 21.68
N ALA A 54 -18.21 -14.79 20.74
CA ALA A 54 -18.03 -14.34 19.36
C ALA A 54 -17.83 -12.81 19.29
N ALA A 55 -18.65 -12.05 20.02
CA ALA A 55 -18.52 -10.59 20.11
C ALA A 55 -17.18 -10.18 20.76
N ALA A 56 -16.77 -10.85 21.85
CA ALA A 56 -15.49 -10.61 22.50
C ALA A 56 -14.31 -10.86 21.55
N THR A 57 -14.34 -11.97 20.80
CA THR A 57 -13.33 -12.30 19.81
C THR A 57 -13.24 -11.24 18.69
N ALA A 58 -14.39 -10.79 18.17
CA ALA A 58 -14.43 -9.75 17.14
C ALA A 58 -13.85 -8.42 17.63
N ILE A 59 -14.16 -8.02 18.88
CA ILE A 59 -13.63 -6.81 19.51
C ILE A 59 -12.11 -6.94 19.72
N ALA A 60 -11.63 -8.09 20.18
CA ALA A 60 -10.20 -8.36 20.39
C ALA A 60 -9.41 -8.31 19.07
N ASN A 61 -9.95 -8.90 17.99
CA ASN A 61 -9.33 -8.83 16.67
C ASN A 61 -9.26 -7.38 16.17
N ARG A 62 -10.33 -6.61 16.34
CA ARG A 62 -10.35 -5.20 15.94
C ARG A 62 -9.38 -4.33 16.75
N ALA A 63 -9.24 -4.59 18.06
CA ALA A 63 -8.23 -3.95 18.89
C ALA A 63 -6.81 -4.27 18.40
N ASN A 64 -6.55 -5.53 18.02
CA ASN A 64 -5.27 -5.93 17.46
C ASN A 64 -4.97 -5.17 16.15
N ASP A 65 -5.92 -5.06 15.23
CA ASP A 65 -5.73 -4.31 13.97
C ASP A 65 -5.36 -2.84 14.22
N TYR A 66 -6.04 -2.17 15.15
CA TYR A 66 -5.70 -0.80 15.51
C TYR A 66 -4.34 -0.68 16.20
N ASN A 67 -3.95 -1.64 17.04
CA ASN A 67 -2.60 -1.69 17.62
C ASN A 67 -1.51 -1.83 16.55
N GLN A 68 -1.75 -2.66 15.52
CA GLN A 68 -0.84 -2.81 14.40
C GLN A 68 -0.74 -1.52 13.57
N ALA A 69 -1.86 -0.87 13.28
CA ALA A 69 -1.89 0.42 12.58
C ALA A 69 -1.16 1.52 13.37
N ALA A 70 -1.43 1.65 14.68
CA ALA A 70 -0.75 2.60 15.55
C ALA A 70 0.77 2.33 15.60
N HIS A 71 1.19 1.07 15.58
CA HIS A 71 2.60 0.69 15.49
C HIS A 71 3.24 1.15 14.17
N ALA A 72 2.58 0.90 13.04
CA ALA A 72 3.07 1.30 11.72
C ALA A 72 3.25 2.82 11.58
N TYR A 73 2.27 3.61 12.05
CA TYR A 73 2.36 5.08 12.04
C TYR A 73 3.51 5.61 12.91
N ARG A 74 3.73 5.02 14.08
CA ARG A 74 4.85 5.37 14.97
C ARG A 74 6.20 5.02 14.35
N MET A 75 6.32 3.85 13.73
CA MET A 75 7.55 3.45 13.04
C MET A 75 7.84 4.39 11.85
N THR A 76 6.80 4.78 11.10
CA THR A 76 6.91 5.76 10.01
C THR A 76 7.37 7.13 10.54
N ALA A 77 6.76 7.63 11.62
CA ALA A 77 7.16 8.87 12.25
C ALA A 77 8.62 8.85 12.74
N SER A 78 9.06 7.73 13.32
CA SER A 78 10.43 7.52 13.76
C SER A 78 11.41 7.52 12.59
N ALA A 79 11.08 6.80 11.51
CA ALA A 79 11.92 6.72 10.30
C ALA A 79 12.08 8.10 9.64
N LEU A 80 10.97 8.84 9.48
CA LEU A 80 10.99 10.20 8.93
C LEU A 80 11.79 11.16 9.80
N SER A 81 11.65 11.09 11.14
CA SER A 81 12.41 11.95 12.07
C SER A 81 13.91 11.65 12.06
N SER A 82 14.28 10.37 11.92
CA SER A 82 15.68 9.96 11.78
C SER A 82 16.28 10.44 10.46
N PHE A 83 15.49 10.34 9.38
CA PHE A 83 15.85 10.85 8.07
C PHE A 83 16.09 12.36 8.09
N THR A 84 15.14 13.17 8.60
CA THR A 84 15.29 14.64 8.62
C THR A 84 16.48 15.08 9.48
N THR A 85 16.74 14.42 10.60
CA THR A 85 17.93 14.67 11.43
C THR A 85 19.22 14.47 10.63
N THR A 86 19.30 13.38 9.86
CA THR A 86 20.48 13.05 9.05
C THR A 86 20.62 14.01 7.86
N ILE A 87 19.52 14.34 7.18
CA ILE A 87 19.53 15.29 6.06
C ILE A 87 19.92 16.70 6.51
N ARG A 88 19.44 17.19 7.67
CA ARG A 88 19.89 18.48 8.21
C ARG A 88 21.39 18.52 8.46
N HIS A 89 21.97 17.40 8.91
CA HIS A 89 23.43 17.31 9.06
C HIS A 89 24.13 17.34 7.69
N ALA A 90 23.63 16.58 6.72
CA ALA A 90 24.16 16.60 5.36
C ALA A 90 24.05 18.01 4.72
N GLN A 91 22.95 18.73 4.93
CA GLN A 91 22.75 20.10 4.43
C GLN A 91 23.73 21.10 5.07
N ARG A 92 24.02 21.00 6.38
CA ARG A 92 25.05 21.83 7.04
C ARG A 92 26.44 21.59 6.46
N LEU A 93 26.80 20.32 6.25
CA LEU A 93 28.07 19.98 5.59
C LEU A 93 28.10 20.46 4.13
N ALA A 94 26.95 20.48 3.46
CA ALA A 94 26.85 21.05 2.12
C ALA A 94 27.10 22.56 2.12
N ASP A 95 26.53 23.31 3.07
CA ASP A 95 26.78 24.74 3.26
C ASP A 95 28.27 25.01 3.54
N GLU A 96 28.90 24.22 4.42
CA GLU A 96 30.33 24.32 4.71
C GLU A 96 31.19 24.02 3.47
N GLY A 97 30.82 22.99 2.71
CA GLY A 97 31.48 22.62 1.46
C GLY A 97 31.43 23.72 0.41
N GLU A 98 30.26 24.33 0.20
CA GLU A 98 30.05 25.47 -0.70
C GLU A 98 30.85 26.70 -0.25
N HIS A 99 30.87 26.98 1.05
CA HIS A 99 31.64 28.10 1.62
C HIS A 99 33.14 27.95 1.37
N TRP A 100 33.70 26.77 1.65
CA TRP A 100 35.12 26.52 1.41
C TRP A 100 35.46 26.45 -0.09
N ALA A 101 34.58 25.91 -0.91
CA ALA A 101 34.74 25.89 -2.36
C ALA A 101 34.80 27.32 -2.93
N ALA A 102 33.86 28.18 -2.51
CA ALA A 102 33.80 29.57 -2.94
C ALA A 102 35.08 30.33 -2.55
N LYS A 103 35.56 30.17 -1.31
CA LYS A 103 36.83 30.78 -0.86
C LYS A 103 38.05 30.29 -1.64
N ALA A 104 38.04 29.05 -2.11
CA ALA A 104 39.10 28.49 -2.96
C ALA A 104 38.97 28.89 -4.44
N GLY A 105 37.88 29.56 -4.84
CA GLY A 105 37.62 29.93 -6.22
C GLY A 105 36.95 28.84 -7.06
N TYR A 106 36.21 27.94 -6.42
CA TYR A 106 35.48 26.82 -7.01
C TYR A 106 33.98 26.94 -6.74
N ARG A 107 33.18 26.22 -7.53
CA ARG A 107 31.76 25.93 -7.26
C ARG A 107 31.55 24.42 -7.22
N VAL A 108 30.51 23.97 -6.53
CA VAL A 108 30.08 22.57 -6.56
C VAL A 108 29.10 22.39 -7.72
N ASP A 109 29.28 21.34 -8.54
CA ASP A 109 28.29 20.94 -9.55
C ASP A 109 27.29 19.91 -8.98
N ASP A 110 26.36 19.46 -9.83
CA ASP A 110 25.29 18.58 -9.37
C ASP A 110 25.79 17.18 -8.96
N ALA A 111 26.95 16.75 -9.46
CA ALA A 111 27.58 15.50 -9.06
C ALA A 111 28.35 15.62 -7.73
N GLY A 112 28.44 16.82 -7.15
CA GLY A 112 29.32 17.10 -6.01
C GLY A 112 30.79 17.28 -6.41
N THR A 113 31.06 17.55 -7.69
CA THR A 113 32.42 17.82 -8.17
C THR A 113 32.73 19.31 -8.08
N LEU A 114 33.95 19.62 -7.62
CA LEU A 114 34.41 21.00 -7.52
C LEU A 114 34.91 21.48 -8.88
N ILE A 115 34.19 22.44 -9.45
CA ILE A 115 34.48 23.06 -10.73
C ILE A 115 35.20 24.40 -10.51
N PRO A 116 36.39 24.62 -11.11
CA PRO A 116 37.10 25.89 -10.98
C PRO A 116 36.30 27.03 -11.62
N VAL A 117 36.24 28.17 -10.92
CA VAL A 117 35.64 29.40 -11.44
C VAL A 117 36.72 30.47 -11.59
N ARG A 118 37.41 30.80 -10.49
CA ARG A 118 38.59 31.69 -10.45
C ARG A 118 39.51 31.23 -9.31
N PRO A 119 40.34 30.20 -9.54
CA PRO A 119 41.17 29.63 -8.49
C PRO A 119 42.11 30.66 -7.87
N VAL A 120 42.15 30.73 -6.54
CA VAL A 120 43.09 31.61 -5.83
C VAL A 120 44.43 30.91 -5.60
N PRO A 121 45.57 31.61 -5.82
CA PRO A 121 46.87 31.13 -5.40
C PRO A 121 46.82 30.85 -3.89
N PHE A 122 47.32 29.68 -3.46
CA PHE A 122 47.30 29.21 -2.05
C PHE A 122 45.96 28.68 -1.49
N GLY A 123 44.96 28.41 -2.34
CA GLY A 123 43.67 27.84 -1.93
C GLY A 123 43.64 26.33 -1.63
N SER A 124 44.78 25.63 -1.64
CA SER A 124 44.85 24.15 -1.58
C SER A 124 44.28 23.55 -0.29
N GLY A 125 44.50 24.18 0.86
CA GLY A 125 43.91 23.73 2.14
C GLY A 125 42.39 23.88 2.18
N MET A 126 41.88 25.01 1.67
CA MET A 126 40.43 25.26 1.55
C MET A 126 39.77 24.29 0.58
N LEU A 127 40.45 23.95 -0.51
CA LEU A 127 39.99 22.95 -1.46
C LEU A 127 39.88 21.55 -0.82
N GLY A 128 40.81 21.20 0.08
CA GLY A 128 40.73 19.96 0.86
C GLY A 128 39.51 19.92 1.78
N MET A 129 39.27 21.00 2.52
CA MET A 129 38.08 21.14 3.39
C MET A 129 36.78 21.07 2.60
N ALA A 130 36.71 21.76 1.45
CA ALA A 130 35.56 21.73 0.56
C ALA A 130 35.26 20.31 0.07
N ARG A 131 36.28 19.58 -0.42
CA ARG A 131 36.10 18.19 -0.88
C ARG A 131 35.63 17.27 0.23
N GLY A 132 36.19 17.40 1.44
CA GLY A 132 35.82 16.60 2.59
C GLY A 132 34.35 16.78 2.96
N ALA A 133 33.93 18.04 3.13
CA ALA A 133 32.56 18.38 3.49
C ALA A 133 31.54 17.95 2.41
N VAL A 134 31.82 18.23 1.13
CA VAL A 134 30.97 17.83 -0.01
C VAL A 134 30.80 16.31 -0.08
N ARG A 135 31.88 15.55 0.09
CA ARG A 135 31.82 14.09 0.09
C ARG A 135 31.00 13.55 1.25
N GLN A 136 31.27 14.04 2.46
CA GLN A 136 30.58 13.60 3.67
C GLN A 136 29.08 13.93 3.62
N ALA A 137 28.71 15.09 3.09
CA ALA A 137 27.32 15.48 2.88
C ALA A 137 26.58 14.49 1.97
N LEU A 138 27.17 14.15 0.81
CA LEU A 138 26.57 13.21 -0.13
C LEU A 138 26.51 11.78 0.42
N ASP A 139 27.54 11.34 1.13
CA ASP A 139 27.56 10.01 1.73
C ASP A 139 26.50 9.87 2.84
N LEU A 140 26.33 10.89 3.68
CA LEU A 140 25.25 10.94 4.67
C LEU A 140 23.87 10.95 4.02
N ALA A 141 23.67 11.74 2.96
CA ALA A 141 22.40 11.81 2.26
C ALA A 141 22.01 10.46 1.64
N ARG A 142 22.98 9.74 1.04
CA ARG A 142 22.77 8.39 0.50
C ARG A 142 22.47 7.36 1.58
N GLN A 143 23.16 7.44 2.72
CA GLN A 143 22.89 6.56 3.85
C GLN A 143 21.49 6.80 4.43
N ALA A 144 21.08 8.08 4.55
CA ALA A 144 19.74 8.44 5.00
C ALA A 144 18.65 7.89 4.06
N ASP A 145 18.84 8.04 2.75
CA ASP A 145 17.93 7.55 1.72
C ASP A 145 17.77 6.02 1.77
N SER A 146 18.89 5.27 1.74
CA SER A 146 18.87 3.81 1.85
C SER A 146 18.26 3.31 3.17
N ARG A 147 18.55 4.01 4.27
CA ARG A 147 18.01 3.64 5.59
C ARG A 147 16.51 3.88 5.66
N LEU A 148 16.02 5.02 5.16
CA LEU A 148 14.59 5.30 5.10
C LEU A 148 13.85 4.24 4.26
N ALA A 149 14.41 3.89 3.10
CA ALA A 149 13.84 2.83 2.25
C ALA A 149 13.75 1.48 2.99
N SER A 150 14.80 1.10 3.73
CA SER A 150 14.83 -0.13 4.52
C SER A 150 13.86 -0.10 5.71
N GLU A 151 13.83 1.00 6.45
CA GLU A 151 12.95 1.15 7.62
C GLU A 151 11.47 1.14 7.21
N LEU A 152 11.12 1.79 6.08
CA LEU A 152 9.77 1.70 5.53
C LEU A 152 9.45 0.29 5.04
N ALA A 153 10.42 -0.41 4.46
CA ALA A 153 10.25 -1.81 4.03
C ALA A 153 10.04 -2.79 5.19
N ALA A 154 10.51 -2.47 6.40
CA ALA A 154 10.40 -3.32 7.58
C ALA A 154 9.09 -3.15 8.36
N ILE A 155 8.21 -2.22 7.99
CA ILE A 155 6.95 -1.91 8.71
C ILE A 155 5.83 -2.94 8.42
N VAL A 156 6.19 -4.19 8.11
CA VAL A 156 5.27 -5.29 7.78
C VAL A 156 4.98 -6.13 9.02
N LEU A 157 3.70 -6.38 9.30
CA LEU A 157 3.23 -7.25 10.40
C LEU A 157 2.61 -8.57 9.87
N PRO A 158 2.65 -9.65 10.67
CA PRO A 158 2.34 -11.01 10.26
C PRO A 158 0.85 -11.36 10.34
N SER A 159 0.36 -12.14 9.38
CA SER A 159 -0.98 -12.77 9.42
C SER A 159 -0.93 -14.11 10.17
N ALA A 160 -1.93 -14.39 11.03
CA ALA A 160 -2.10 -15.67 11.74
C ALA A 160 -3.59 -16.11 11.81
N PRO A 161 -3.90 -17.41 12.03
CA PRO A 161 -5.02 -18.16 11.42
C PRO A 161 -6.19 -18.55 12.36
N GLY A 162 -7.33 -19.01 11.81
CA GLY A 162 -8.38 -19.77 12.53
C GLY A 162 -9.67 -20.05 11.72
N GLN A 163 -10.18 -21.30 11.75
CA GLN A 163 -11.23 -21.95 10.93
C GLN A 163 -12.62 -22.04 11.63
N VAL A 164 -13.77 -22.13 10.90
CA VAL A 164 -14.89 -23.14 11.06
C VAL A 164 -15.91 -23.10 9.87
N ARG A 165 -15.97 -24.22 9.10
CA ARG A 165 -17.02 -24.92 8.28
C ARG A 165 -18.07 -24.20 7.38
N PRO A 166 -18.46 -24.84 6.23
CA PRO A 166 -19.01 -24.17 5.05
C PRO A 166 -20.52 -24.42 4.76
N SER A 167 -21.14 -23.51 3.99
CA SER A 167 -22.48 -23.71 3.41
C SER A 167 -22.56 -23.27 1.92
N THR A 168 -22.83 -24.26 1.06
CA THR A 168 -23.59 -24.21 -0.22
C THR A 168 -23.47 -22.97 -1.12
N MET A 169 -22.69 -23.09 -2.19
CA MET A 169 -22.59 -22.09 -3.27
C MET A 169 -23.78 -22.18 -4.24
N SER A 170 -24.40 -21.04 -4.55
CA SER A 170 -25.48 -20.92 -5.54
C SER A 170 -24.92 -20.61 -6.94
N PRO A 171 -25.44 -21.19 -8.04
CA PRO A 171 -25.09 -20.80 -9.41
C PRO A 171 -25.29 -19.31 -9.71
N THR A 172 -26.15 -18.62 -8.95
CA THR A 172 -26.41 -17.17 -9.10
C THR A 172 -25.35 -16.28 -8.44
N GLN A 173 -24.44 -16.86 -7.63
CA GLN A 173 -23.50 -16.10 -6.81
C GLN A 173 -22.52 -15.26 -7.66
N PHE A 174 -22.07 -15.77 -8.82
CA PHE A 174 -21.22 -15.03 -9.74
C PHE A 174 -21.90 -13.77 -10.26
N ASP A 175 -23.15 -13.90 -10.69
CA ASP A 175 -23.95 -12.78 -11.19
C ASP A 175 -24.23 -11.74 -10.11
N GLU A 176 -24.56 -12.20 -8.90
CA GLU A 176 -24.87 -11.34 -7.76
C GLU A 176 -23.64 -10.56 -7.27
N ILE A 177 -22.48 -11.19 -7.20
CA ILE A 177 -21.24 -10.51 -6.80
C ILE A 177 -20.80 -9.53 -7.89
N ALA A 178 -20.92 -9.90 -9.17
CA ALA A 178 -20.63 -8.97 -10.27
C ALA A 178 -21.55 -7.74 -10.23
N ALA A 179 -22.83 -7.93 -9.92
CA ALA A 179 -23.77 -6.82 -9.76
C ALA A 179 -23.38 -5.90 -8.60
N TYR A 180 -23.08 -6.48 -7.44
CA TYR A 180 -22.60 -5.75 -6.28
C TYR A 180 -21.33 -4.95 -6.57
N ILE A 181 -20.32 -5.56 -7.19
CA ILE A 181 -19.06 -4.88 -7.50
C ILE A 181 -19.26 -3.77 -8.53
N ALA A 182 -20.12 -3.96 -9.54
CA ALA A 182 -20.43 -2.89 -10.49
C ALA A 182 -21.08 -1.68 -9.79
N ASP A 183 -21.98 -1.92 -8.83
CA ASP A 183 -22.61 -0.87 -8.03
C ASP A 183 -21.60 -0.17 -7.11
N GLU A 184 -20.69 -0.92 -6.48
CA GLU A 184 -19.62 -0.36 -5.65
C GLU A 184 -18.63 0.46 -6.49
N MET A 185 -18.22 -0.01 -7.66
CA MET A 185 -17.39 0.75 -8.60
C MET A 185 -18.03 2.08 -8.96
N LYS A 186 -19.32 2.07 -9.30
CA LYS A 186 -20.08 3.28 -9.64
C LYS A 186 -20.13 4.24 -8.46
N ARG A 187 -20.52 3.74 -7.29
CA ARG A 187 -20.69 4.53 -6.06
C ARG A 187 -19.38 5.14 -5.59
N ASN A 188 -18.33 4.32 -5.49
CA ASN A 188 -17.05 4.73 -4.94
C ASN A 188 -16.28 5.63 -5.91
N ALA A 189 -16.35 5.38 -7.22
CA ALA A 189 -15.78 6.32 -8.20
C ALA A 189 -16.47 7.69 -8.14
N GLN A 190 -17.78 7.74 -7.89
CA GLN A 190 -18.53 9.00 -7.80
C GLN A 190 -18.53 9.61 -6.38
N SER A 191 -17.77 9.06 -5.44
CA SER A 191 -17.80 9.49 -4.04
C SER A 191 -16.96 10.76 -3.80
N PRO A 192 -17.26 11.52 -2.73
CA PRO A 192 -16.41 12.63 -2.30
C PRO A 192 -14.96 12.22 -2.03
N GLU A 193 -14.74 11.01 -1.50
CA GLU A 193 -13.41 10.47 -1.22
C GLU A 193 -12.62 10.28 -2.52
N ALA A 194 -13.22 9.70 -3.57
CA ALA A 194 -12.56 9.55 -4.86
C ALA A 194 -12.27 10.90 -5.52
N ALA A 195 -13.18 11.86 -5.40
CA ALA A 195 -12.96 13.22 -5.88
C ALA A 195 -11.81 13.93 -5.15
N ASP A 196 -11.73 13.79 -3.82
CA ASP A 196 -10.64 14.32 -2.99
C ASP A 196 -9.29 13.65 -3.35
N ILE A 197 -9.24 12.32 -3.42
CA ILE A 197 -8.04 11.58 -3.84
C ILE A 197 -7.57 12.06 -5.23
N ARG A 198 -8.50 12.20 -6.19
CA ARG A 198 -8.18 12.69 -7.54
C ARG A 198 -7.67 14.14 -7.52
N HIS A 199 -8.26 15.00 -6.72
CA HIS A 199 -7.78 16.36 -6.51
C HIS A 199 -6.31 16.35 -6.06
N TRP A 200 -5.98 15.59 -5.01
CA TRP A 200 -4.60 15.48 -4.51
C TRP A 200 -3.64 14.83 -5.50
N ASN A 201 -4.13 13.89 -6.31
CA ASN A 201 -3.29 13.19 -7.28
C ASN A 201 -2.90 14.12 -8.46
N THR A 202 -3.80 15.03 -8.84
CA THR A 202 -3.56 16.03 -9.88
C THR A 202 -2.83 17.28 -9.35
N ALA A 203 -2.95 17.57 -8.05
CA ALA A 203 -2.32 18.71 -7.38
C ALA A 203 -0.91 18.38 -6.85
N VAL A 204 0.03 17.99 -7.72
CA VAL A 204 1.52 17.93 -7.50
C VAL A 204 2.02 17.13 -6.28
N ILE A 205 1.16 16.56 -5.42
CA ILE A 205 1.52 15.78 -4.21
C ILE A 205 0.90 14.36 -4.28
N PRO A 206 1.42 13.46 -5.14
CA PRO A 206 0.91 12.09 -5.27
C PRO A 206 0.94 11.28 -3.97
N VAL A 207 1.78 11.64 -2.98
CA VAL A 207 1.87 10.90 -1.71
C VAL A 207 0.61 11.05 -0.85
N VAL A 208 -0.04 12.22 -0.86
CA VAL A 208 -1.28 12.45 -0.10
C VAL A 208 -2.43 11.68 -0.74
N ALA A 209 -2.50 11.70 -2.07
CA ALA A 209 -3.47 10.90 -2.81
C ALA A 209 -3.30 9.41 -2.52
N LYS A 210 -2.06 8.90 -2.54
CA LYS A 210 -1.76 7.50 -2.21
C LYS A 210 -2.16 7.14 -0.79
N ALA A 211 -1.88 7.98 0.20
CA ALA A 211 -2.25 7.74 1.59
C ALA A 211 -3.76 7.77 1.84
N LYS A 212 -4.50 8.63 1.13
CA LYS A 212 -5.97 8.65 1.20
C LYS A 212 -6.59 7.45 0.49
N PHE A 213 -6.10 7.13 -0.71
CA PHE A 213 -6.54 5.97 -1.47
C PHE A 213 -6.31 4.68 -0.68
N TRP A 214 -5.15 4.58 -0.05
CA TRP A 214 -4.82 3.52 0.89
C TRP A 214 -5.86 3.34 1.98
N ASP A 215 -6.18 4.43 2.70
CA ASP A 215 -7.09 4.36 3.84
C ASP A 215 -8.48 3.85 3.43
N MET A 216 -8.82 3.93 2.15
CA MET A 216 -10.04 3.33 1.66
C MET A 216 -9.89 1.83 1.36
N VAL A 217 -8.76 1.41 0.80
CA VAL A 217 -8.54 0.06 0.24
C VAL A 217 -7.77 -0.90 1.15
N ALA A 218 -7.33 -0.46 2.32
CA ALA A 218 -6.66 -1.30 3.30
C ALA A 218 -7.57 -2.45 3.78
N THR A 219 -6.97 -3.57 4.21
CA THR A 219 -7.73 -4.72 4.73
C THR A 219 -8.80 -4.30 5.73
N GLY A 220 -10.06 -4.65 5.47
CA GLY A 220 -11.18 -4.33 6.36
C GLY A 220 -11.72 -2.90 6.24
N HIS A 221 -11.20 -2.09 5.31
CA HIS A 221 -11.67 -0.73 5.05
C HIS A 221 -12.75 -0.70 3.96
N PRO A 222 -13.45 0.45 3.76
CA PRO A 222 -14.69 0.49 2.97
C PRO A 222 -14.56 0.07 1.50
N TRP A 223 -13.37 0.17 0.90
CA TRP A 223 -13.12 -0.22 -0.50
C TRP A 223 -12.37 -1.56 -0.64
N ASP A 224 -12.01 -2.20 0.47
CA ASP A 224 -11.58 -3.60 0.49
C ASP A 224 -12.82 -4.49 0.61
N HIS A 225 -13.38 -4.91 -0.53
CA HIS A 225 -14.66 -5.62 -0.60
C HIS A 225 -14.60 -7.09 -0.18
N LYS A 226 -13.43 -7.58 0.22
CA LYS A 226 -13.23 -8.99 0.57
C LYS A 226 -14.15 -9.42 1.71
N TRP A 227 -14.18 -8.66 2.81
CA TRP A 227 -14.97 -9.02 3.98
C TRP A 227 -16.48 -8.80 3.76
N GLN A 228 -16.89 -7.80 2.98
CA GLN A 228 -18.30 -7.55 2.62
C GLN A 228 -18.83 -8.68 1.74
N ILE A 229 -18.02 -9.16 0.78
CA ILE A 229 -18.39 -10.30 -0.06
C ILE A 229 -18.49 -11.56 0.80
N ALA A 230 -17.48 -11.81 1.64
CA ALA A 230 -17.52 -12.98 2.51
C ALA A 230 -18.76 -12.96 3.42
N GLN A 231 -19.06 -11.82 4.04
CA GLN A 231 -20.24 -11.67 4.88
C GLN A 231 -21.55 -11.83 4.11
N LYS A 232 -21.71 -11.14 2.98
CA LYS A 232 -22.98 -11.07 2.24
C LYS A 232 -23.36 -12.40 1.60
N TRP A 233 -22.38 -13.23 1.25
CA TRP A 233 -22.62 -14.55 0.65
C TRP A 233 -22.18 -15.72 1.55
N GLY A 234 -22.00 -15.49 2.85
CA GLY A 234 -21.73 -16.54 3.82
C GLY A 234 -20.44 -17.33 3.56
N MET A 235 -19.41 -16.69 2.99
CA MET A 235 -18.10 -17.31 2.82
C MET A 235 -17.32 -17.29 4.14
N ASP A 236 -16.70 -18.41 4.49
CA ASP A 236 -15.84 -18.52 5.67
C ASP A 236 -14.39 -18.12 5.31
N THR A 237 -13.94 -16.96 5.80
CA THR A 237 -12.55 -16.47 5.61
C THR A 237 -11.49 -17.31 6.29
N GLY A 238 -11.87 -18.15 7.26
CA GLY A 238 -11.02 -19.17 7.88
C GLY A 238 -10.93 -20.47 7.08
N ASN A 239 -11.75 -20.62 6.04
CA ASN A 239 -11.74 -21.77 5.14
C ASN A 239 -11.45 -21.32 3.71
N LEU A 240 -10.20 -21.51 3.29
CA LEU A 240 -9.78 -21.16 1.93
C LEU A 240 -10.63 -21.83 0.84
N ASN A 241 -11.25 -22.99 1.09
CA ASN A 241 -12.15 -23.66 0.14
C ASN A 241 -13.54 -23.00 0.03
N SER A 242 -13.89 -22.10 0.95
CA SER A 242 -15.13 -21.31 0.92
C SER A 242 -14.98 -19.99 0.19
N LEU A 243 -13.75 -19.57 -0.12
CA LEU A 243 -13.38 -18.25 -0.63
C LEU A 243 -13.38 -18.19 -2.16
N TYR A 244 -14.42 -18.77 -2.74
CA TYR A 244 -14.54 -18.89 -4.18
C TYR A 244 -15.93 -18.49 -4.65
N THR A 245 -16.09 -18.39 -5.95
CA THR A 245 -17.36 -18.30 -6.64
C THR A 245 -17.31 -19.25 -7.82
N TRP A 246 -18.32 -20.11 -7.96
CA TRP A 246 -18.40 -21.02 -9.10
C TRP A 246 -18.75 -20.26 -10.38
N VAL A 247 -18.08 -20.61 -11.48
CA VAL A 247 -18.26 -20.01 -12.80
C VAL A 247 -18.67 -21.11 -13.79
N ASP A 248 -19.97 -21.18 -14.07
CA ASP A 248 -20.58 -22.26 -14.86
C ASP A 248 -19.94 -22.42 -16.25
N GLU A 249 -19.75 -21.34 -16.99
CA GLU A 249 -19.23 -21.40 -18.37
C GLU A 249 -17.76 -21.83 -18.44
N LYS A 250 -17.08 -21.81 -17.30
CA LYS A 250 -15.68 -22.22 -17.16
C LYS A 250 -15.53 -23.54 -16.42
N ASN A 251 -16.61 -24.05 -15.83
CA ASN A 251 -16.60 -25.22 -14.95
C ASN A 251 -15.47 -25.12 -13.89
N ALA A 252 -15.36 -23.95 -13.27
CA ALA A 252 -14.21 -23.62 -12.43
C ALA A 252 -14.57 -22.64 -11.31
N ASN A 253 -13.72 -22.56 -10.29
CA ASN A 253 -13.88 -21.61 -9.18
C ASN A 253 -13.00 -20.38 -9.37
N LEU A 254 -13.60 -19.21 -9.21
CA LEU A 254 -12.93 -17.91 -9.15
C LEU A 254 -12.72 -17.49 -7.70
N ARG A 255 -11.50 -17.09 -7.32
CA ARG A 255 -11.21 -16.64 -5.95
C ARG A 255 -11.94 -15.34 -5.64
N TYR A 256 -12.50 -15.22 -4.44
CA TYR A 256 -13.37 -14.09 -4.06
C TYR A 256 -12.66 -12.73 -4.02
N ASP A 257 -11.35 -12.70 -3.82
CA ASP A 257 -10.54 -11.49 -3.76
C ASP A 257 -10.36 -10.82 -5.13
N VAL A 258 -10.51 -11.58 -6.23
CA VAL A 258 -10.53 -11.07 -7.60
C VAL A 258 -11.50 -9.90 -7.70
N TRP A 259 -12.71 -10.05 -7.16
CA TRP A 259 -13.74 -9.02 -7.17
C TRP A 259 -13.28 -7.70 -6.55
N SER A 260 -12.63 -7.76 -5.39
CA SER A 260 -12.09 -6.58 -4.71
C SER A 260 -10.92 -5.97 -5.48
N ASN A 261 -10.10 -6.79 -6.14
CA ASN A 261 -8.96 -6.32 -6.94
C ASN A 261 -9.39 -5.68 -8.26
N VAL A 262 -10.47 -6.17 -8.89
CA VAL A 262 -11.10 -5.47 -10.03
C VAL A 262 -11.66 -4.11 -9.57
N HIS A 263 -12.33 -4.03 -8.42
CA HIS A 263 -12.78 -2.75 -7.86
C HIS A 263 -11.62 -1.79 -7.60
N TYR A 264 -10.54 -2.27 -6.97
CA TYR A 264 -9.33 -1.51 -6.70
C TYR A 264 -8.76 -0.87 -7.97
N GLY A 265 -8.60 -1.66 -9.04
CA GLY A 265 -8.10 -1.16 -10.32
C GLY A 265 -9.00 -0.08 -10.94
N TYR A 266 -10.32 -0.28 -10.86
CA TYR A 266 -11.31 0.64 -11.43
C TYR A 266 -11.32 2.00 -10.70
N VAL A 267 -11.50 1.99 -9.38
CA VAL A 267 -11.59 3.21 -8.58
C VAL A 267 -10.23 3.91 -8.50
N GLY A 268 -9.13 3.16 -8.41
CA GLY A 268 -7.78 3.71 -8.45
C GLY A 268 -7.48 4.43 -9.75
N ARG A 269 -7.91 3.87 -10.89
CA ARG A 269 -7.78 4.54 -12.18
C ARG A 269 -8.66 5.78 -12.25
N HIS A 270 -9.88 5.73 -11.74
CA HIS A 270 -10.75 6.91 -11.65
C HIS A 270 -10.11 8.04 -10.82
N ALA A 271 -9.51 7.68 -9.68
CA ALA A 271 -8.74 8.57 -8.82
C ALA A 271 -7.46 9.13 -9.48
N GLY A 272 -7.16 8.71 -10.72
CA GLY A 272 -6.10 9.26 -11.56
C GLY A 272 -4.77 8.52 -11.47
N PHE A 273 -4.68 7.39 -10.76
CA PHE A 273 -3.45 6.62 -10.69
C PHE A 273 -3.19 5.90 -12.03
N GLY A 274 -1.91 5.79 -12.39
CA GLY A 274 -1.49 4.97 -13.52
C GLY A 274 -1.45 3.49 -13.17
N GLU A 275 -1.54 2.62 -14.18
CA GLU A 275 -1.57 1.16 -14.01
C GLU A 275 -0.41 0.67 -13.16
N GLN A 276 0.82 1.06 -13.52
CA GLN A 276 2.01 0.63 -12.80
C GLN A 276 1.99 1.10 -11.33
N THR A 277 1.46 2.28 -11.04
CA THR A 277 1.34 2.74 -9.65
C THR A 277 0.36 1.88 -8.84
N LEU A 278 -0.74 1.44 -9.45
CA LEU A 278 -1.72 0.57 -8.81
C LEU A 278 -1.15 -0.83 -8.59
N LEU A 279 -0.49 -1.39 -9.60
CA LEU A 279 0.21 -2.68 -9.48
C LEU A 279 1.32 -2.61 -8.43
N ASP A 280 2.17 -1.59 -8.47
CA ASP A 280 3.28 -1.43 -7.51
C ASP A 280 2.78 -1.22 -6.09
N SER A 281 1.68 -0.47 -5.90
CA SER A 281 1.12 -0.20 -4.57
C SER A 281 0.39 -1.41 -4.00
N ALA A 282 -0.23 -2.22 -4.85
CA ALA A 282 -0.90 -3.44 -4.42
C ALA A 282 0.13 -4.57 -4.16
N ASN A 283 1.24 -4.59 -4.91
CA ASN A 283 2.39 -5.48 -4.69
C ASN A 283 3.39 -4.96 -3.65
N ALA A 284 3.18 -3.76 -3.10
CA ALA A 284 4.08 -3.17 -2.13
C ALA A 284 4.01 -3.97 -0.83
N THR A 285 5.05 -4.76 -0.58
CA THR A 285 5.18 -5.50 0.68
C THR A 285 5.40 -4.58 1.87
N TRP A 286 5.92 -3.37 1.65
CA TRP A 286 6.29 -2.37 2.67
C TRP A 286 5.10 -1.56 3.21
N LEU A 287 3.89 -2.00 2.88
CA LEU A 287 2.69 -1.21 2.97
C LEU A 287 1.59 -1.97 3.77
N PRO A 288 1.30 -1.61 5.05
CA PRO A 288 0.38 -2.37 5.91
C PRO A 288 -1.10 -2.33 5.46
N GLY A 289 -1.65 -3.48 5.06
CA GLY A 289 -3.06 -3.60 4.66
C GLY A 289 -3.29 -3.67 3.15
N THR A 290 -2.23 -3.54 2.35
CA THR A 290 -2.20 -4.11 1.00
C THR A 290 -1.71 -5.56 1.16
N GLY A 291 -2.59 -6.54 0.95
CA GLY A 291 -2.26 -7.96 1.12
C GLY A 291 -0.91 -8.28 0.49
N GLY A 292 0.05 -8.72 1.30
CA GLY A 292 1.44 -8.95 0.85
C GLY A 292 1.51 -9.95 -0.31
N GLN A 293 2.51 -9.74 -1.20
CA GLN A 293 2.78 -10.54 -2.42
C GLN A 293 1.50 -11.03 -3.10
N LEU A 294 0.81 -10.11 -3.77
CA LEU A 294 -0.19 -10.46 -4.76
C LEU A 294 0.40 -11.46 -5.75
N ASP A 295 -0.36 -12.50 -6.06
CA ASP A 295 0.04 -13.46 -7.09
C ASP A 295 -0.28 -12.91 -8.48
N ALA A 296 0.25 -13.55 -9.52
CA ALA A 296 0.04 -13.09 -10.89
C ALA A 296 -1.46 -12.99 -11.29
N ALA A 297 -2.38 -13.62 -10.55
CA ALA A 297 -3.81 -13.54 -10.77
C ALA A 297 -4.41 -12.22 -10.24
N ASP A 298 -3.90 -11.70 -9.13
CA ASP A 298 -4.30 -10.40 -8.61
C ASP A 298 -3.91 -9.24 -9.54
N ASP A 299 -2.71 -9.32 -10.14
CA ASP A 299 -2.27 -8.43 -11.20
C ASP A 299 -3.24 -8.42 -12.39
N VAL A 300 -3.75 -9.60 -12.79
CA VAL A 300 -4.78 -9.71 -13.83
C VAL A 300 -6.07 -9.01 -13.39
N ALA A 301 -6.53 -9.23 -12.16
CA ALA A 301 -7.74 -8.60 -11.63
C ALA A 301 -7.64 -7.07 -11.59
N ILE A 302 -6.53 -6.52 -11.10
CA ILE A 302 -6.29 -5.06 -11.07
C ILE A 302 -6.33 -4.48 -12.49
N ARG A 303 -5.68 -5.16 -13.46
CA ARG A 303 -5.70 -4.73 -14.87
C ARG A 303 -7.09 -4.76 -15.48
N ILE A 304 -7.92 -5.75 -15.16
CA ILE A 304 -9.32 -5.77 -15.60
C ILE A 304 -10.03 -4.51 -15.12
N GLY A 305 -9.91 -4.17 -13.83
CA GLY A 305 -10.49 -2.96 -13.25
C GLY A 305 -10.00 -1.68 -13.93
N TYR A 306 -8.69 -1.58 -14.13
CA TYR A 306 -8.06 -0.45 -14.80
C TYR A 306 -8.59 -0.26 -16.23
N ASP A 307 -8.64 -1.35 -17.01
CA ASP A 307 -9.12 -1.32 -18.39
C ASP A 307 -10.63 -1.10 -18.49
N LEU A 308 -11.40 -1.57 -17.50
CA LEU A 308 -12.82 -1.30 -17.38
C LEU A 308 -13.07 0.20 -17.27
N TYR A 309 -12.34 0.92 -16.42
CA TYR A 309 -12.52 2.36 -16.30
C TYR A 309 -12.14 3.10 -17.60
N ASN A 310 -11.05 2.70 -18.26
CA ASN A 310 -10.63 3.34 -19.51
C ASN A 310 -11.66 3.17 -20.64
N ARG A 311 -12.49 2.13 -20.59
CA ARG A 311 -13.51 1.81 -21.60
C ARG A 311 -14.91 2.25 -21.20
N TYR A 312 -15.23 2.19 -19.91
CA TYR A 312 -16.57 2.38 -19.35
C TYR A 312 -16.49 3.28 -18.12
N PRO A 313 -16.75 4.59 -18.25
CA PRO A 313 -16.86 5.50 -17.11
C PRO A 313 -18.01 5.09 -16.16
N PRO A 314 -18.08 5.64 -14.94
CA PRO A 314 -19.00 5.16 -13.89
C PRO A 314 -20.49 5.15 -14.25
N ASP A 315 -20.91 5.98 -15.21
CA ASP A 315 -22.28 6.02 -15.75
C ASP A 315 -22.58 4.90 -16.76
N GLN A 316 -21.56 4.20 -17.25
CA GLN A 316 -21.63 3.17 -18.30
C GLN A 316 -21.21 1.77 -17.82
N ILE A 317 -20.64 1.65 -16.61
CA ILE A 317 -20.29 0.36 -16.03
C ILE A 317 -21.56 -0.41 -15.67
N THR A 318 -21.62 -1.70 -16.03
CA THR A 318 -22.75 -2.59 -15.78
C THR A 318 -22.26 -3.95 -15.30
N PRO A 319 -23.10 -4.74 -14.60
CA PRO A 319 -22.73 -6.07 -14.15
C PRO A 319 -22.26 -6.97 -15.32
N ASP A 320 -22.94 -6.93 -16.46
CA ASP A 320 -22.59 -7.73 -17.64
C ASP A 320 -21.24 -7.38 -18.23
N VAL A 321 -20.88 -6.09 -18.22
CA VAL A 321 -19.56 -5.63 -18.68
C VAL A 321 -18.45 -6.12 -17.74
N VAL A 322 -18.68 -6.11 -16.42
CA VAL A 322 -17.73 -6.64 -15.43
C VAL A 322 -17.54 -8.14 -15.63
N LYS A 323 -18.64 -8.92 -15.70
CA LYS A 323 -18.61 -10.37 -15.94
C LYS A 323 -17.86 -10.71 -17.22
N ARG A 324 -18.23 -10.07 -18.33
CA ARG A 324 -17.59 -10.31 -19.63
C ARG A 324 -16.09 -10.03 -19.57
N SER A 325 -15.67 -8.95 -18.91
CA SER A 325 -14.25 -8.60 -18.80
C SER A 325 -13.46 -9.63 -17.99
N ILE A 326 -14.05 -10.23 -16.95
CA ILE A 326 -13.45 -11.35 -16.22
C ILE A 326 -13.37 -12.60 -17.10
N MET A 327 -14.43 -12.91 -17.83
CA MET A 327 -14.49 -14.08 -18.73
C MET A 327 -13.52 -13.98 -19.91
N ASP A 328 -13.35 -12.78 -20.47
CA ASP A 328 -12.40 -12.50 -21.55
C ASP A 328 -10.94 -12.60 -21.04
N ALA A 329 -10.71 -12.27 -19.77
CA ALA A 329 -9.41 -12.38 -19.12
C ALA A 329 -9.12 -13.79 -18.58
N TRP A 330 -10.06 -14.73 -18.67
CA TRP A 330 -9.93 -16.09 -18.14
C TRP A 330 -8.61 -16.80 -18.51
N PRO A 331 -8.16 -16.77 -19.79
CA PRO A 331 -6.89 -17.40 -20.15
C PRO A 331 -5.67 -16.81 -19.43
N ARG A 332 -5.74 -15.54 -19.00
CA ARG A 332 -4.68 -14.88 -18.24
C ARG A 332 -4.66 -15.36 -16.79
N PHE A 333 -5.83 -15.61 -16.19
CA PHE A 333 -5.92 -16.24 -14.86
C PHE A 333 -5.34 -17.66 -14.88
N GLU A 334 -5.67 -18.46 -15.90
CA GLU A 334 -5.13 -19.81 -16.05
C GLU A 334 -3.60 -19.81 -16.18
N ALA A 335 -3.07 -18.89 -17.00
CA ALA A 335 -1.63 -18.73 -17.19
C ALA A 335 -0.91 -18.29 -15.91
N ALA A 336 -1.45 -17.30 -15.20
CA ALA A 336 -0.92 -16.80 -13.93
C ALA A 336 -0.79 -17.94 -12.90
N THR A 337 -1.82 -18.77 -12.78
CA THR A 337 -1.84 -19.87 -11.81
C THR A 337 -0.97 -21.05 -12.23
N ALA A 338 -0.84 -21.33 -13.53
CA ALA A 338 0.13 -22.30 -14.01
C ALA A 338 1.56 -21.89 -13.64
N SER A 339 1.92 -20.61 -13.81
CA SER A 339 3.22 -20.08 -13.40
C SER A 339 3.44 -20.17 -11.88
N GLN A 340 2.42 -19.84 -11.08
CA GLN A 340 2.49 -19.94 -9.62
C GLN A 340 2.70 -21.39 -9.14
N ARG A 341 2.00 -22.37 -9.73
CA ARG A 341 2.16 -23.79 -9.42
C ARG A 341 3.58 -24.28 -9.70
N LEU A 342 4.12 -23.98 -10.89
CA LEU A 342 5.49 -24.34 -11.25
C LEU A 342 6.53 -23.71 -10.31
N ALA A 343 6.31 -22.45 -9.88
CA ALA A 343 7.19 -21.78 -8.94
C ALA A 343 7.14 -22.43 -7.54
N ASN A 344 5.95 -22.82 -7.06
CA ASN A 344 5.78 -23.50 -5.78
C ASN A 344 6.40 -24.91 -5.79
N GLU A 345 6.21 -25.67 -6.88
CA GLU A 345 6.83 -26.98 -7.09
C GLU A 345 8.36 -26.88 -7.09
N ALA A 346 8.92 -25.91 -7.83
CA ALA A 346 10.36 -25.67 -7.87
C ALA A 346 10.93 -25.26 -6.50
N ALA A 347 10.13 -24.63 -5.65
CA ALA A 347 10.51 -24.22 -4.29
C ALA A 347 10.31 -25.33 -3.24
N GLY A 348 9.85 -26.52 -3.63
CA GLY A 348 9.54 -27.62 -2.71
C GLY A 348 8.41 -27.30 -1.74
N LYS A 349 7.58 -26.30 -2.06
CA LYS A 349 6.37 -25.95 -1.32
C LYS A 349 5.21 -26.79 -1.85
N ASP A 350 4.19 -27.01 -1.03
CA ASP A 350 2.92 -27.55 -1.53
C ASP A 350 2.48 -26.66 -2.72
N PRO A 351 2.26 -27.23 -3.92
CA PRO A 351 1.89 -26.46 -5.11
C PRO A 351 0.69 -25.53 -4.87
N GLY A 352 -0.15 -25.83 -3.86
CA GLY A 352 -1.26 -24.98 -3.44
C GLY A 352 -2.39 -25.03 -4.46
N ARG A 353 -3.54 -25.56 -4.05
CA ARG A 353 -4.79 -25.58 -4.82
C ARG A 353 -5.38 -24.18 -4.97
N PHE A 354 -4.83 -23.33 -5.83
CA PHE A 354 -5.34 -21.97 -6.05
C PHE A 354 -5.42 -21.59 -7.54
N LEU A 355 -5.94 -22.51 -8.35
CA LEU A 355 -7.30 -22.43 -8.92
C LEU A 355 -7.89 -23.82 -8.69
N VAL A 356 -9.17 -23.94 -8.35
CA VAL A 356 -9.88 -25.20 -8.62
C VAL A 356 -10.13 -25.23 -10.13
N ILE A 357 -9.10 -25.65 -10.86
CA ILE A 357 -9.27 -26.44 -12.06
C ILE A 357 -9.29 -27.87 -11.51
N GLU A 358 -10.46 -28.50 -11.47
CA GLU A 358 -10.47 -29.96 -11.53
C GLU A 358 -10.06 -30.40 -12.94
#